data_AF-A0A956UHA4-F1
#
_entry.id   AF-A0A956UHA4-F1
#
_cell.length_a   1.000
_cell.length_b   1.000
_cell.length_c   1.000
_cell.angle_alpha   90.00
_cell.angle_beta   90.00
_cell.angle_gamma   90.00
#
_symmetry.space_group_name_H-M   'P 1'
#
loop_
_entity.id
_entity.type
_entity.pdbx_description
1 polymer ?
#
loop_
_entity_poly.entity_id
_entity_poly.type
_entity_poly.pdbx_seq_one_letter_code
_entity_poly.pdbx_strand_id
1 'polypeptide(L)'
;EAARISARPGHSEHQLGTTLDLTVARNGTNLDAFVGTPEAAWVRDNAWRFGYVVSYPEGMEAVTGYVWEPWHIRYVGEDVAREIRESGLTPGEFLARR
;
A
#
# COMPACT_ATOMS: atom_id res chain seq x y z
N GLU A 1 -6.73 3.33 18.88
CA GLU A 1 -6.85 1.99 18.29
C GLU A 1 -7.38 2.06 16.85
N ALA A 2 -8.61 2.53 16.62
CA ALA A 2 -9.19 2.61 15.27
C ALA A 2 -8.40 3.47 14.24
N ALA A 3 -7.73 4.54 14.68
CA ALA A 3 -7.03 5.46 13.77
C ALA A 3 -5.77 4.88 13.08
N ARG A 4 -5.31 3.68 13.47
CA ARG A 4 -4.14 3.01 12.87
C ARG A 4 -4.48 2.06 11.73
N ILE A 5 -5.76 1.73 11.58
CA ILE A 5 -6.31 0.80 10.57
C ILE A 5 -7.44 1.42 9.76
N SER A 6 -7.99 2.56 10.24
CA SER A 6 -9.04 3.30 9.56
C SER A 6 -8.68 4.77 9.54
N ALA A 7 -8.47 5.30 8.35
CA ALA A 7 -8.32 6.72 8.14
C ALA A 7 -9.56 7.47 8.64
N ARG A 8 -9.36 8.70 9.15
CA ARG A 8 -10.48 9.61 9.41
C ARG A 8 -11.16 9.95 8.07
N PRO A 9 -12.48 10.20 8.06
CA PRO A 9 -13.14 10.71 6.86
C PRO A 9 -12.42 11.94 6.31
N GLY A 10 -12.25 12.01 4.98
CA GLY A 10 -11.49 13.08 4.31
C GLY A 10 -9.97 12.86 4.26
N HIS A 11 -9.45 11.79 4.84
CA HIS A 11 -8.01 11.49 4.92
C HIS A 11 -7.66 10.11 4.32
N SER A 12 -8.63 9.42 3.71
CA SER A 12 -8.40 8.10 3.11
C SER A 12 -7.94 8.22 1.67
N GLU A 13 -6.91 7.47 1.30
CA GLU A 13 -6.45 7.40 -0.09
C GLU A 13 -7.52 6.82 -1.04
N HIS A 14 -8.41 5.96 -0.54
CA HIS A 14 -9.54 5.42 -1.30
C HIS A 14 -10.46 6.52 -1.84
N GLN A 15 -10.55 7.67 -1.19
CA GLN A 15 -11.38 8.80 -1.67
C GLN A 15 -10.83 9.45 -2.94
N LEU A 16 -9.55 9.21 -3.28
CA LEU A 16 -8.94 9.69 -4.50
C LEU A 16 -9.23 8.79 -5.71
N GLY A 17 -9.82 7.60 -5.49
CA GLY A 17 -10.09 6.63 -6.56
C GLY A 17 -8.84 5.97 -7.15
N THR A 18 -7.68 6.11 -6.50
CA THR A 18 -6.39 5.57 -6.95
C THR A 18 -5.93 4.36 -6.13
N THR A 19 -6.75 3.86 -5.21
CA THR A 19 -6.35 2.87 -4.21
C THR A 19 -7.26 1.66 -4.27
N LEU A 20 -6.69 0.49 -4.04
CA LEU A 20 -7.37 -0.80 -4.06
C LEU A 20 -6.90 -1.64 -2.87
N ASP A 21 -7.85 -2.37 -2.28
CA ASP A 21 -7.54 -3.44 -1.33
C ASP A 21 -7.62 -4.78 -2.06
N LEU A 22 -6.55 -5.57 -1.97
CA LEU A 22 -6.42 -6.86 -2.63
C LEU A 22 -6.62 -8.05 -1.70
N THR A 23 -7.14 -9.11 -2.27
CA THR A 23 -7.14 -10.45 -1.66
C THR A 23 -7.12 -11.50 -2.76
N VAL A 24 -7.21 -12.77 -2.37
CA VAL A 24 -7.21 -13.92 -3.27
C VAL A 24 -8.52 -14.67 -3.13
N ALA A 25 -9.01 -15.28 -4.21
CA ALA A 25 -10.33 -15.91 -4.25
C ALA A 25 -10.58 -16.89 -3.09
N ARG A 26 -9.56 -17.66 -2.69
CA ARG A 26 -9.63 -18.61 -1.56
C ARG A 26 -9.87 -17.95 -0.19
N ASN A 27 -9.56 -16.66 -0.06
CA ASN A 27 -9.71 -15.88 1.17
C ASN A 27 -11.02 -15.08 1.21
N GLY A 28 -11.82 -15.10 0.14
CA GLY A 28 -13.04 -14.30 0.06
C GLY A 28 -12.72 -12.81 0.17
N THR A 29 -13.35 -12.10 1.12
CA THR A 29 -13.09 -10.67 1.40
C THR A 29 -12.23 -10.46 2.65
N ASN A 30 -11.61 -11.52 3.19
CA ASN A 30 -10.75 -11.40 4.36
C ASN A 30 -9.37 -10.84 3.93
N LEU A 31 -9.11 -9.59 4.29
CA LEU A 31 -7.85 -8.89 3.98
C LEU A 31 -6.70 -9.37 4.87
N ASP A 32 -6.96 -9.66 6.15
CA ASP A 32 -5.93 -10.19 7.06
C ASP A 32 -5.37 -11.53 6.56
N ALA A 33 -6.21 -12.35 5.93
CA ALA A 33 -5.78 -13.61 5.33
C ALA A 33 -4.86 -13.44 4.11
N PHE A 34 -4.76 -12.23 3.55
CA PHE A 34 -3.80 -11.93 2.47
C PHE A 34 -2.36 -11.82 3.00
N VAL A 35 -2.18 -11.49 4.28
CA VAL A 35 -0.86 -11.40 4.92
C VAL A 35 -0.13 -12.74 4.86
N GLY A 36 1.14 -12.71 4.45
CA GLY A 36 1.99 -13.92 4.37
C GLY A 36 1.68 -14.83 3.18
N THR A 37 0.73 -14.47 2.30
CA THR A 37 0.47 -15.24 1.09
C THR A 37 1.57 -15.05 0.03
N PRO A 38 1.79 -16.02 -0.87
CA PRO A 38 2.68 -15.85 -2.02
C PRO A 38 2.27 -14.67 -2.91
N GLU A 39 0.97 -14.40 -3.03
CA GLU A 39 0.43 -13.29 -3.81
C GLU A 39 0.75 -11.94 -3.18
N ALA A 40 0.68 -11.81 -1.85
CA ALA A 40 1.13 -10.60 -1.16
C ALA A 40 2.62 -10.33 -1.36
N ALA A 41 3.46 -11.37 -1.30
CA ALA A 41 4.88 -11.26 -1.61
C ALA A 41 5.11 -10.83 -3.07
N TRP A 42 4.34 -11.40 -4.01
CA TRP A 42 4.40 -11.02 -5.42
C TRP A 42 4.03 -9.54 -5.63
N VAL A 43 2.96 -9.06 -4.99
CA VAL A 43 2.53 -7.66 -5.05
C VAL A 43 3.63 -6.74 -4.53
N ARG A 44 4.17 -7.00 -3.33
CA ARG A 44 5.29 -6.23 -2.77
C ARG A 44 6.46 -6.13 -3.76
N ASP A 45 6.80 -7.24 -4.41
CA ASP A 45 8.00 -7.32 -5.24
C ASP A 45 7.78 -6.77 -6.66
N ASN A 46 6.55 -6.79 -7.18
CA ASN A 46 6.26 -6.55 -8.61
C ASN A 46 5.27 -5.43 -8.91
N ALA A 47 4.44 -4.97 -7.97
CA ALA A 47 3.36 -4.01 -8.23
C ALA A 47 3.85 -2.70 -8.89
N TRP A 48 5.06 -2.27 -8.53
CA TRP A 48 5.69 -1.06 -9.07
C TRP A 48 5.85 -1.08 -10.60
N ARG A 49 5.99 -2.28 -11.18
CA ARG A 49 6.09 -2.49 -12.63
C ARG A 49 4.83 -2.09 -13.39
N PHE A 50 3.71 -1.95 -12.66
CA PHE A 50 2.39 -1.61 -13.19
C PHE A 50 1.89 -0.27 -12.64
N GLY A 51 2.78 0.54 -12.04
CA GLY A 51 2.45 1.83 -11.48
C GLY A 51 1.77 1.80 -10.11
N TYR A 52 1.80 0.66 -9.41
CA TYR A 52 1.26 0.50 -8.07
C TYR A 52 2.34 0.38 -7.00
N VAL A 53 2.06 0.89 -5.81
CA VAL A 53 2.93 0.76 -4.63
C VAL A 53 2.11 0.34 -3.42
N VAL A 54 2.74 -0.36 -2.47
CA VAL A 54 2.12 -0.65 -1.16
C VAL A 54 2.20 0.61 -0.32
N SER A 55 1.07 1.19 0.08
CA SER A 55 1.07 2.47 0.81
C SER A 55 1.60 2.36 2.23
N TYR A 56 1.38 1.20 2.88
CA TYR A 56 1.78 0.96 4.27
C TYR A 56 2.70 -0.27 4.37
N PRO A 57 4.01 -0.12 4.05
CA PRO A 57 4.98 -1.22 4.10
C PRO A 57 5.29 -1.72 5.51
N GLU A 58 5.78 -2.96 5.60
CA GLU A 58 6.23 -3.56 6.85
C GLU A 58 7.35 -2.73 7.50
N GLY A 59 7.27 -2.53 8.82
CA GLY A 59 8.25 -1.76 9.58
C GLY A 59 8.15 -0.24 9.45
N MET A 60 7.23 0.29 8.63
CA MET A 60 7.07 1.73 8.39
C MET A 60 5.91 2.38 9.14
N GLU A 61 5.35 1.73 10.17
CA GLU A 61 4.22 2.28 10.96
C GLU A 61 4.61 3.61 11.65
N ALA A 62 5.85 3.74 12.12
CA ALA A 62 6.33 4.98 12.74
C ALA A 62 6.36 6.19 11.77
N VAL A 63 6.42 5.92 10.47
CA VAL A 63 6.45 6.94 9.41
C VAL A 63 5.04 7.19 8.86
N THR A 64 4.31 6.11 8.56
CA THR A 64 3.01 6.17 7.88
C THR A 64 1.85 6.43 8.84
N GLY A 65 1.99 6.03 10.12
CA GLY A 65 0.92 6.03 11.11
C GLY A 65 -0.07 4.87 10.99
N TYR A 66 0.11 3.99 10.00
CA TYR A 66 -0.72 2.81 9.75
C TYR A 66 0.05 1.53 9.98
N VAL A 67 -0.67 0.48 10.40
CA VAL A 67 -0.09 -0.86 10.49
C VAL A 67 0.32 -1.36 9.10
N TRP A 68 1.11 -2.42 9.05
CA TRP A 68 1.45 -3.05 7.76
C TRP A 68 0.20 -3.60 7.08
N GLU A 69 -0.09 -3.12 5.87
CA GLU A 69 -1.25 -3.54 5.07
C GLU A 69 -0.78 -3.97 3.67
N PRO A 70 -0.37 -5.23 3.49
CA PRO A 70 0.13 -5.72 2.20
C PRO A 70 -0.93 -5.73 1.09
N TRP A 71 -2.22 -5.65 1.45
CA TRP A 71 -3.34 -5.60 0.51
C TRP A 71 -3.59 -4.20 -0.05
N HIS A 72 -3.21 -3.14 0.67
CA HIS A 72 -3.55 -1.76 0.33
C HIS A 72 -2.52 -1.20 -0.65
N ILE A 73 -2.90 -1.14 -1.93
CA ILE A 73 -2.06 -0.64 -3.00
C ILE A 73 -2.61 0.66 -3.58
N ARG A 74 -1.71 1.56 -3.96
CA ARG A 74 -2.03 2.84 -4.57
C ARG A 74 -1.38 2.98 -5.92
N TYR A 75 -2.16 3.40 -6.91
CA TYR A 75 -1.69 3.78 -8.23
C TYR A 75 -1.06 5.17 -8.20
N VAL A 76 0.16 5.27 -8.72
CA VAL A 76 0.95 6.51 -8.83
C VAL A 76 1.55 6.71 -10.23
N GLY A 77 1.33 5.76 -11.15
CA GLY A 77 1.97 5.72 -12.47
C GLY A 77 3.32 4.99 -12.47
N GLU A 78 3.70 4.40 -13.60
CA GLU A 78 4.86 3.50 -13.72
C GLU A 78 6.20 4.18 -13.41
N ASP A 79 6.40 5.42 -13.88
CA ASP A 79 7.63 6.18 -13.61
C ASP A 79 7.77 6.48 -12.11
N VAL A 80 6.72 6.99 -11.49
CA VAL A 80 6.72 7.35 -10.06
C VAL A 80 6.85 6.13 -9.18
N ALA A 81 6.18 5.02 -9.51
CA ALA A 81 6.27 3.78 -8.74
C ALA A 81 7.70 3.21 -8.77
N ARG A 82 8.38 3.31 -9.90
CA ARG A 82 9.79 2.94 -10.03
C ARG A 82 10.69 3.84 -9.19
N GLU A 83 10.52 5.17 -9.26
CA GLU A 83 11.28 6.12 -8.44
C GLU A 83 11.11 5.86 -6.93
N ILE A 84 9.87 5.60 -6.48
CA ILE A 84 9.59 5.21 -5.09
C ILE A 84 10.35 3.94 -4.73
N ARG A 85 10.25 2.89 -5.57
CA ARG A 85 10.93 1.60 -5.33
C ARG A 85 12.45 1.75 -5.23
N GLU A 86 13.06 2.56 -6.08
CA GLU A 86 14.50 2.80 -6.10
C GLU A 86 14.97 3.68 -4.92
N SER A 87 14.13 4.60 -4.46
CA SER A 87 14.45 5.50 -3.35
C SER A 87 14.49 4.81 -1.98
N GLY A 88 13.78 3.70 -1.82
CA GLY A 88 13.55 3.04 -0.52
C GLY A 88 12.65 3.83 0.44
N LEU A 89 12.05 4.92 0.00
CA LEU A 89 11.10 5.72 0.77
C LEU A 89 9.69 5.12 0.72
N THR A 90 8.87 5.44 1.72
CA THR A 90 7.43 5.21 1.59
C THR A 90 6.83 6.12 0.51
N PRO A 91 5.68 5.75 -0.08
CA PRO A 91 5.01 6.62 -1.07
C PRO A 91 4.71 8.03 -0.53
N GLY A 92 4.28 8.13 0.73
CA GLY A 92 4.01 9.40 1.39
C GLY A 92 5.26 10.27 1.54
N GLU A 93 6.36 9.70 2.01
CA GLU A 93 7.64 10.44 2.13
C GLU A 93 8.17 10.89 0.76
N PHE A 94 8.09 10.04 -0.25
CA PHE A 94 8.54 10.37 -1.59
C PHE A 94 7.74 11.55 -2.17
N LEU A 95 6.41 11.47 -2.11
CA LEU A 95 5.53 12.51 -2.64
C LEU A 95 5.66 13.84 -1.89
N ALA A 96 5.98 13.83 -0.60
CA ALA A 96 6.21 15.04 0.18
C ALA A 96 7.53 15.76 -0.15
N ARG A 97 8.49 15.06 -0.79
CA ARG A 97 9.80 15.61 -1.16
C ARG A 97 9.88 16.08 -2.62
N ARG A 98 8.83 15.83 -3.39
CA ARG A 98 8.72 16.19 -4.81
C ARG A 98 8.07 17.56 -4.96
#